data_AF-A0A945X3W6-F1
#
_entry.id   AF-A0A945X3W6-F1
#
_cell.length_a   1.000
_cell.length_b   1.000
_cell.length_c   1.000
_cell.angle_alpha   90.00
_cell.angle_beta   90.00
_cell.angle_gamma   90.00
#
_symmetry.space_group_name_H-M   'P 1'
#
loop_
_entity.id
_entity.type
_entity.pdbx_description
1 polymer ?
#
loop_
_entity_poly.entity_id
_entity_poly.type
_entity_poly.pdbx_seq_one_letter_code
_entity_poly.pdbx_strand_id
1 'polypeptide(L)'
;MSTVRLTEIRRETYGHDSRAINRHSERWFRDTDGNLYVLSKTLDGFPPFFEAYGPFTEEHEGLLPRLLVDGQEYWGDGWPWAKAMAAFCHELNAEITIPKQERSEVKS
;
A
#
# COMPACT_ATOMS: atom_id res chain seq x y z
N MET A 1 7.86 -12.17 19.59
CA MET A 1 7.41 -10.95 18.89
C MET A 1 6.09 -11.31 18.23
N SER A 2 5.04 -10.53 18.47
CA SER A 2 3.72 -10.79 17.88
C SER A 2 3.71 -10.30 16.43
N THR A 3 3.25 -11.14 15.51
CA THR A 3 3.07 -10.78 14.10
C THR A 3 1.94 -9.76 13.97
N VAL A 4 2.16 -8.67 13.24
CA VAL A 4 1.12 -7.67 12.95
C VAL A 4 0.14 -8.26 11.94
N ARG A 5 -1.17 -8.11 12.16
CA ARG A 5 -2.19 -8.51 11.18
C ARG A 5 -2.70 -7.30 10.44
N LEU A 6 -2.48 -7.27 9.14
CA LEU A 6 -2.94 -6.20 8.25
C LEU A 6 -4.15 -6.67 7.46
N THR A 7 -5.23 -5.89 7.46
CA THR A 7 -6.39 -6.12 6.58
C THR A 7 -6.38 -5.07 5.48
N GLU A 8 -6.45 -5.50 4.22
CA GLU A 8 -6.61 -4.56 3.10
C GLU A 8 -8.02 -3.95 3.15
N ILE A 9 -8.11 -2.61 3.26
CA ILE A 9 -9.38 -1.90 3.42
C ILE A 9 -9.78 -1.09 2.18
N ARG A 10 -8.82 -0.73 1.32
CA ARG A 10 -9.08 0.08 0.13
C ARG A 10 -8.01 -0.14 -0.94
N ARG A 11 -8.43 -0.04 -2.20
CA ARG A 11 -7.55 0.10 -3.36
C ARG A 11 -7.95 1.34 -4.13
N GLU A 12 -6.97 2.11 -4.58
CA GLU A 12 -7.22 3.33 -5.33
C GLU A 12 -6.21 3.47 -6.47
N THR A 13 -6.58 4.22 -7.50
CA THR A 13 -5.66 4.67 -8.52
C THR A 13 -5.95 6.13 -8.79
N TYR A 14 -4.96 6.98 -8.59
CA TYR A 14 -5.09 8.42 -8.77
C TYR A 14 -3.87 8.98 -9.52
N GLY A 15 -3.99 10.22 -10.00
CA GLY A 15 -2.89 11.00 -10.55
C GLY A 15 -2.85 12.37 -9.86
N HIS A 16 -1.66 12.87 -9.58
CA HIS A 16 -1.50 14.12 -8.81
C HIS A 16 -1.75 15.40 -9.62
N ASP A 17 -1.75 15.37 -10.96
CA ASP A 17 -1.93 16.57 -11.78
C ASP A 17 -2.96 16.44 -12.92
N SER A 18 -3.34 17.59 -13.50
CA SER A 18 -4.29 17.70 -14.62
C SER A 18 -3.77 17.11 -15.95
N ARG A 19 -2.50 16.71 -15.99
CA ARG A 19 -1.85 16.03 -17.11
C ARG A 19 -1.72 14.51 -16.86
N ALA A 20 -2.13 14.03 -15.69
CA ALA A 20 -1.95 12.68 -15.19
C ALA A 20 -0.47 12.20 -15.18
N ILE A 21 0.46 13.10 -14.87
CA ILE A 21 1.84 12.77 -14.50
C ILE A 21 1.85 12.48 -12.99
N ASN A 22 2.73 11.56 -12.57
CA ASN A 22 2.80 10.98 -11.24
C ASN A 22 1.52 10.24 -10.85
N ARG A 23 1.27 9.12 -11.55
CA ARG A 23 0.11 8.25 -11.30
C ARG A 23 0.50 7.17 -10.31
N HIS A 24 -0.37 6.94 -9.35
CA HIS A 24 -0.16 5.94 -8.33
C HIS A 24 -1.32 4.93 -8.32
N SER A 25 -0.98 3.67 -8.05
CA SER A 25 -1.93 2.65 -7.62
C SER A 25 -1.60 2.31 -6.17
N GLU A 26 -2.59 2.46 -5.29
CA GLU A 26 -2.40 2.29 -3.86
C GLU A 26 -3.21 1.13 -3.30
N ARG A 27 -2.66 0.55 -2.25
CA ARG A 27 -3.35 -0.39 -1.37
C ARG A 27 -3.22 0.10 0.07
N TRP A 28 -4.36 0.19 0.73
CA TRP A 28 -4.48 0.67 2.09
C TRP A 28 -4.76 -0.50 3.01
N PHE A 29 -4.07 -0.52 4.14
CA PHE A 29 -4.17 -1.56 5.14
C PHE A 29 -4.46 -0.96 6.51
N ARG A 30 -5.17 -1.71 7.34
CA ARG A 30 -5.38 -1.39 8.75
C ARG A 30 -4.90 -2.56 9.61
N ASP A 31 -4.17 -2.27 10.68
CA ASP A 31 -3.83 -3.28 11.69
C ASP A 31 -4.93 -3.44 12.75
N THR A 32 -4.71 -4.35 13.71
CA THR A 32 -5.67 -4.63 14.79
C THR A 32 -5.79 -3.50 15.81
N ASP A 33 -4.80 -2.62 15.87
CA ASP A 33 -4.75 -1.49 16.80
C ASP A 33 -5.34 -0.22 16.17
N GLY A 34 -5.74 -0.31 14.89
CA GLY A 34 -6.35 0.78 14.14
C GLY A 34 -5.36 1.62 13.33
N ASN A 35 -4.06 1.30 13.34
CA ASN A 35 -3.09 2.03 12.54
C ASN A 35 -3.26 1.70 11.06
N LEU A 36 -3.06 2.72 10.24
CA LEU A 36 -3.12 2.68 8.79
C LEU A 36 -1.73 2.60 8.17
N TYR A 37 -1.70 1.90 7.05
CA TYR A 37 -0.53 1.74 6.21
C TYR A 37 -0.93 1.84 4.74
N VAL A 38 -0.02 2.34 3.91
CA VAL A 38 -0.22 2.49 2.47
C VAL A 38 0.97 1.90 1.75
N LEU A 39 0.71 1.05 0.76
CA LEU A 39 1.69 0.64 -0.24
C LEU A 39 1.28 1.26 -1.58
N SER A 40 2.12 2.15 -2.08
CA SER A 40 1.89 2.92 -3.30
C SER A 40 2.83 2.44 -4.41
N LYS A 41 2.29 2.28 -5.62
CA LYS A 41 3.03 1.89 -6.82
C LYS A 41 2.94 3.00 -7.85
N THR A 42 4.08 3.48 -8.35
CA THR A 42 4.09 4.42 -9.49
C THR A 42 3.67 3.71 -10.79
N LEU A 43 2.86 4.36 -11.61
CA LEU A 43 2.34 3.79 -12.85
C LEU A 43 2.98 4.36 -14.12
N ASP A 44 3.57 5.55 -14.00
CA ASP A 44 4.24 6.27 -15.08
C ASP A 44 5.77 6.31 -14.92
N GLY A 45 6.30 5.83 -13.79
CA GLY A 45 7.72 5.53 -13.62
C GLY A 45 8.17 4.42 -14.59
N PHE A 46 9.36 4.59 -15.18
CA PHE A 46 9.99 3.58 -16.04
C PHE A 46 11.38 3.21 -15.50
N PRO A 47 11.52 2.08 -14.78
CA PRO A 47 10.46 1.13 -14.41
C PRO A 47 9.55 1.65 -13.28
N PRO A 48 8.33 1.08 -13.12
CA PRO A 48 7.50 1.31 -11.94
C PRO A 48 8.22 0.94 -10.64
N PHE A 49 8.07 1.73 -9.58
CA PHE A 49 8.62 1.46 -8.26
C PHE A 49 7.56 1.62 -7.18
N PHE A 50 7.92 1.29 -5.94
CA PHE A 50 7.03 1.31 -4.78
C PHE A 50 7.54 2.24 -3.68
N GLU A 51 6.58 2.75 -2.92
CA GLU A 51 6.76 3.53 -1.71
C GLU A 51 5.80 3.01 -0.64
N ALA A 52 6.19 3.10 0.62
CA ALA A 52 5.35 2.67 1.74
C ALA A 52 5.23 3.77 2.80
N TYR A 53 4.07 3.81 3.45
CA TYR A 53 3.74 4.79 4.48
C TYR A 53 3.05 4.12 5.65
N GLY A 54 3.30 4.60 6.87
CA GLY A 54 2.77 4.02 8.10
C GLY A 54 3.79 3.97 9.25
N PRO A 55 3.35 3.54 10.44
CA PRO A 55 1.95 3.56 10.89
C PRO A 55 1.45 5.00 11.08
N PHE A 56 0.18 5.27 10.80
CA PHE A 56 -0.49 6.54 11.14
C PHE A 56 -1.97 6.31 11.50
N THR A 57 -2.62 7.25 12.20
CA THR A 57 -4.05 7.14 12.55
C THR A 57 -4.94 7.82 11.53
N GLU A 58 -6.27 7.62 11.59
CA GLU A 58 -7.23 8.31 10.71
C GLU A 58 -7.21 9.83 10.89
N GLU A 59 -6.87 10.29 12.08
CA GLU A 59 -6.77 11.70 12.44
C GLU A 59 -5.38 12.30 12.14
N HIS A 60 -4.49 11.55 11.48
CA HIS A 60 -3.15 12.03 11.17
C HIS A 60 -3.20 13.26 10.26
N GLU A 61 -2.60 14.36 10.72
CA GLU A 61 -2.46 15.59 9.96
C GLU A 61 -1.02 15.76 9.45
N GLY A 62 -0.86 16.30 8.24
CA GLY A 62 0.44 16.59 7.64
C GLY A 62 1.01 15.45 6.79
N LEU A 63 2.35 15.38 6.70
CA LEU A 63 3.04 14.41 5.86
C LEU A 63 2.89 13.01 6.46
N LEU A 64 2.55 12.02 5.62
CA LEU A 64 2.49 10.63 6.06
C LEU A 64 3.90 10.12 6.42
N PRO A 65 4.05 9.35 7.51
CA PRO A 65 5.33 8.78 7.89
C PRO A 65 5.80 7.80 6.83
N ARG A 66 7.02 8.00 6.32
CA ARG A 66 7.63 7.12 5.30
C ARG A 66 8.13 5.85 5.96
N LEU A 67 7.80 4.71 5.38
CA LEU A 67 8.38 3.42 5.74
C LEU A 67 9.51 3.08 4.78
N LEU A 68 10.64 2.68 5.36
CA LEU A 68 11.75 2.10 4.60
C LEU A 68 11.49 0.61 4.45
N VAL A 69 11.68 0.06 3.26
CA VAL A 69 11.69 -1.39 3.02
C VAL A 69 13.10 -1.76 2.62
N ASP A 70 13.74 -2.65 3.39
CA ASP A 70 15.17 -2.97 3.23
C ASP A 70 16.05 -1.71 3.24
N GLY A 71 15.70 -0.75 4.09
CA GLY A 71 16.42 0.53 4.23
C GLY A 71 16.19 1.55 3.09
N GLN A 72 15.29 1.29 2.14
CA GLN A 72 15.04 2.16 0.99
C GLN A 72 13.66 2.83 1.04
N GLU A 73 13.59 4.12 0.70
CA GLU A 73 12.32 4.86 0.54
C GLU A 73 11.59 4.48 -0.75
N TYR A 74 12.35 4.29 -1.83
CA TYR A 74 11.89 3.93 -3.16
C TYR A 74 12.51 2.60 -3.55
N TRP A 75 11.69 1.62 -3.89
CA TRP A 75 12.19 0.26 -4.05
C TRP A 75 11.34 -0.55 -5.05
N GLY A 76 11.86 -1.71 -5.42
CA GLY A 76 11.11 -2.67 -6.23
C GLY A 76 10.94 -2.27 -7.69
N ASP A 77 11.98 -1.70 -8.30
CA ASP A 77 12.03 -1.35 -9.72
C ASP A 77 11.53 -2.50 -10.61
N GLY A 78 10.41 -2.27 -11.28
CA GLY A 78 9.75 -3.20 -12.20
C GLY A 78 9.03 -4.35 -11.52
N TRP A 79 8.91 -4.36 -10.19
CA TRP A 79 8.35 -5.50 -9.47
C TRP A 79 6.82 -5.63 -9.67
N PRO A 80 6.31 -6.88 -9.66
CA PRO A 80 4.88 -7.11 -9.54
C PRO A 80 4.41 -6.85 -8.09
N TRP A 81 3.13 -6.52 -7.93
CA TRP A 81 2.49 -6.31 -6.63
C TRP A 81 2.76 -7.44 -5.63
N ALA A 82 2.71 -8.71 -6.06
CA ALA A 82 2.90 -9.85 -5.17
C ALA A 82 4.29 -9.84 -4.49
N LYS A 83 5.35 -9.49 -5.24
CA LYS A 83 6.70 -9.40 -4.69
C LYS A 83 6.82 -8.19 -3.77
N ALA A 84 6.23 -7.07 -4.15
CA ALA A 84 6.26 -5.87 -3.33
C ALA A 84 5.50 -6.04 -2.00
N MET A 85 4.32 -6.65 -2.04
CA MET A 85 3.56 -6.99 -0.83
C MET A 85 4.35 -7.92 0.09
N ALA A 86 5.06 -8.91 -0.46
CA ALA A 86 5.88 -9.82 0.35
C ALA A 86 7.01 -9.08 1.07
N ALA A 87 7.71 -8.17 0.39
CA ALA A 87 8.77 -7.35 0.99
C ALA A 87 8.22 -6.42 2.07
N PHE A 88 7.10 -5.75 1.78
CA PHE A 88 6.39 -4.90 2.73
C PHE A 88 5.92 -5.65 3.99
N CYS A 89 5.33 -6.84 3.82
CA CYS A 89 4.97 -7.72 4.94
C CYS A 89 6.19 -8.14 5.76
N HIS A 90 7.30 -8.47 5.10
CA HIS A 90 8.52 -8.89 5.76
C HIS A 90 9.07 -7.77 6.65
N GLU A 91 9.16 -6.55 6.12
CA GLU A 91 9.61 -5.36 6.84
C GLU A 91 8.76 -5.10 8.10
N LEU A 92 7.44 -5.20 7.97
CA LEU A 92 6.51 -4.97 9.08
C LEU A 92 6.37 -6.17 10.03
N ASN A 93 7.04 -7.29 9.74
CA ASN A 93 6.78 -8.57 10.40
C ASN A 93 5.26 -8.87 10.49
N ALA A 94 4.59 -8.79 9.32
CA ALA A 94 3.14 -8.77 9.21
C ALA A 94 2.57 -9.85 8.29
N GLU A 95 1.33 -10.23 8.57
CA GLU A 95 0.49 -11.07 7.70
C GLU A 95 -0.66 -10.25 7.13
N ILE A 96 -0.87 -10.31 5.80
CA ILE A 96 -1.97 -9.62 5.13
C ILE A 96 -3.17 -10.54 4.94
N THR A 97 -4.34 -10.04 5.33
CA THR A 97 -5.64 -10.57 4.96
C THR A 97 -6.25 -9.69 3.86
N ILE A 98 -6.48 -10.27 2.68
CA ILE A 98 -7.23 -9.62 1.61
C ILE A 98 -8.68 -10.09 1.73
N PRO A 99 -9.66 -9.21 1.98
CA PRO A 99 -11.06 -9.60 2.00
C PRO A 99 -11.43 -10.21 0.65
N LYS A 100 -12.14 -11.35 0.66
CA LYS A 100 -12.78 -11.84 -0.56
C LYS A 100 -13.78 -10.77 -0.99
N GLN A 101 -13.60 -10.19 -2.18
CA GLN A 101 -14.66 -9.38 -2.79
C GLN A 101 -15.92 -10.23 -2.83
N GLU A 102 -16.95 -9.84 -2.09
CA GLU A 102 -18.29 -10.35 -2.32
C GLU A 102 -18.65 -9.99 -3.76
N ARG A 103 -18.82 -11.01 -4.60
CA ARG A 103 -19.33 -10.81 -5.95
C ARG A 103 -20.76 -10.29 -5.79
N SER A 104 -20.95 -8.98 -5.91
CA SER A 104 -22.26 -8.42 -6.13
C SER A 104 -22.77 -8.98 -7.45
N GLU A 105 -23.62 -10.01 -7.38
CA GLU A 105 -24.40 -10.49 -8.53
C GLU A 105 -25.27 -9.32 -9.00
N VAL A 106 -24.84 -8.65 -10.07
CA VAL A 106 -25.71 -7.79 -10.85
C VAL A 106 -26.70 -8.71 -11.56
N LYS A 107 -27.88 -8.92 -10.95
CA LYS A 107 -29.01 -9.55 -11.63
C LYS A 107 -29.39 -8.64 -12.80
N SER A 108 -29.26 -9.20 -14.01
CA SER A 108 -29.72 -8.61 -15.28
C SER A 108 -31.25 -8.59 -15.37
#